data_AF-X1LES6-F1
#
_entry.id   AF-X1LES6-F1
#
_cell.length_a   1.000
_cell.length_b   1.000
_cell.length_c   1.000
_cell.angle_alpha   90.00
_cell.angle_beta   90.00
_cell.angle_gamma   90.00
#
_symmetry.space_group_name_H-M   'P 1'
#
loop_
_entity.id
_entity.type
_entity.pdbx_description
1 polymer ?
#
loop_
_entity_poly.entity_id
_entity_poly.type
_entity_poly.pdbx_seq_one_letter_code
_entity_poly.pdbx_strand_id
1 'polypeptide(L)'
;NVLNMLDKKPYKEIISHFDNAQEKINQHVLKIIKNRDVIFTHCHSTNVVNSLINAKKKGRKFQVYNTETRPLYQGRKTAQELRRAGIKDVYSKTFGKKRTTFNLIKACVDALKKTNL
;
A
#
# COMPACT_ATOMS: atom_id res chain seq x y z
N ASN A 1 -7.69 3.38 -20.72
CA ASN A 1 -6.59 4.18 -20.13
C ASN A 1 -7.14 5.51 -19.61
N VAL A 2 -6.76 5.97 -18.41
CA VAL A 2 -7.30 7.19 -17.77
C VAL A 2 -7.08 8.43 -18.64
N LEU A 3 -5.97 8.46 -19.39
CA LEU A 3 -5.69 9.52 -20.38
C LEU A 3 -6.81 9.67 -21.41
N ASN A 4 -7.42 8.57 -21.88
CA ASN A 4 -8.52 8.61 -22.84
C ASN A 4 -9.86 9.04 -22.21
N MET A 5 -9.93 9.09 -20.87
CA MET A 5 -11.12 9.53 -20.13
C MET A 5 -11.10 11.05 -19.88
N LEU A 6 -9.93 11.69 -19.94
CA LEU A 6 -9.79 13.14 -19.74
C LEU A 6 -10.58 13.94 -20.78
N ASP A 7 -10.57 13.51 -22.03
CA ASP A 7 -11.27 14.22 -23.12
C ASP A 7 -12.77 13.89 -23.18
N LYS A 8 -13.22 12.85 -22.46
CA LYS A 8 -14.56 12.27 -22.63
C LYS A 8 -15.46 12.37 -21.39
N LYS A 9 -14.89 12.60 -20.21
CA LYS A 9 -15.62 12.53 -18.94
C LYS A 9 -15.33 13.76 -18.07
N PRO A 10 -16.32 14.19 -17.27
CA PRO A 10 -16.10 15.27 -16.32
C PRO A 10 -15.08 14.87 -15.26
N TYR A 11 -14.30 15.85 -14.80
CA TYR A 11 -13.23 15.69 -13.80
C TYR A 11 -13.66 14.90 -12.55
N LYS A 12 -14.89 15.12 -12.09
CA LYS A 12 -15.47 14.42 -10.93
C LYS A 12 -15.57 12.90 -11.13
N GLU A 13 -15.89 12.43 -12.32
CA GLU A 13 -15.93 11.00 -12.62
C GLU A 13 -14.53 10.37 -12.64
N ILE A 14 -13.53 11.14 -13.07
CA ILE A 14 -12.14 10.68 -13.12
C ILE A 14 -11.59 10.51 -11.70
N ILE A 15 -11.87 11.45 -10.78
CA ILE A 15 -11.51 11.30 -9.37
C ILE A 15 -12.22 10.07 -8.77
N SER A 16 -13.53 9.94 -8.99
CA SER A 16 -14.30 8.79 -8.50
C SER A 16 -13.74 7.45 -8.99
N HIS A 17 -13.20 7.42 -10.21
CA HIS A 17 -12.50 6.24 -10.73
C HIS A 17 -11.26 5.89 -9.91
N PHE A 18 -10.44 6.87 -9.50
CA PHE A 18 -9.28 6.62 -8.63
C PHE A 18 -9.69 6.13 -7.24
N ASP A 19 -10.76 6.70 -6.66
CA ASP A 19 -11.29 6.25 -5.36
C ASP A 19 -11.77 4.80 -5.43
N ASN A 20 -12.49 4.44 -6.49
CA ASN A 20 -12.95 3.07 -6.73
C ASN A 20 -11.77 2.11 -6.95
N ALA A 21 -10.74 2.53 -7.69
CA ALA A 21 -9.52 1.75 -7.86
C ALA A 21 -8.82 1.49 -6.52
N GLN A 22 -8.68 2.52 -5.67
CA GLN A 22 -8.11 2.37 -4.34
C GLN A 22 -8.91 1.40 -3.46
N GLU A 23 -10.24 1.44 -3.53
CA GLU A 23 -11.09 0.53 -2.76
C GLU A 23 -10.95 -0.92 -3.22
N LYS A 24 -10.86 -1.17 -4.53
CA LYS A 24 -10.56 -2.51 -5.05
C LYS A 24 -9.21 -3.02 -4.55
N ILE A 25 -8.18 -2.17 -4.57
CA ILE A 25 -6.85 -2.52 -4.02
C ILE A 25 -6.97 -2.88 -2.53
N ASN A 26 -7.69 -2.08 -1.74
CA ASN A 26 -7.90 -2.35 -0.31
C ASN A 26 -8.54 -3.74 -0.09
N GLN A 27 -9.57 -4.08 -0.86
CA GLN A 27 -10.26 -5.37 -0.74
C GLN A 27 -9.34 -6.55 -1.09
N HIS A 28 -8.50 -6.41 -2.11
CA HIS A 28 -7.53 -7.45 -2.47
C HIS A 28 -6.45 -7.61 -1.41
N VAL A 29 -5.87 -6.51 -0.92
CA VAL A 29 -4.84 -6.52 0.12
C VAL A 29 -5.39 -7.12 1.43
N LEU A 30 -6.63 -6.82 1.81
CA LEU A 30 -7.28 -7.39 3.01
C LEU A 30 -7.41 -8.91 2.97
N LYS A 31 -7.59 -9.49 1.78
CA LYS A 31 -7.66 -10.95 1.57
C LYS A 31 -6.28 -11.61 1.69
N ILE A 32 -5.22 -10.87 1.37
CA ILE A 32 -3.83 -11.36 1.40
C ILE A 32 -3.25 -11.27 2.81
N ILE A 33 -3.49 -10.16 3.52
CA ILE A 33 -2.94 -9.94 4.87
C ILE A 33 -3.67 -10.82 5.89
N LYS A 34 -2.91 -11.68 6.55
CA LYS A 34 -3.36 -12.53 7.67
C LYS A 34 -2.88 -11.95 9.01
N ASN A 35 -3.47 -12.47 10.08
CA ASN A 35 -3.05 -12.09 11.42
C ASN A 35 -1.66 -12.64 11.72
N ARG A 36 -0.84 -11.82 12.39
CA ARG A 36 0.58 -12.03 12.72
C ARG A 36 1.53 -12.03 11.52
N ASP A 37 1.08 -11.53 10.36
CA ASP A 37 1.96 -11.36 9.21
C ASP A 37 2.99 -10.26 9.46
N VAL A 38 4.15 -10.43 8.83
CA VAL A 38 5.22 -9.44 8.77
C VAL A 38 5.30 -8.92 7.34
N ILE A 39 4.89 -7.68 7.14
CA ILE A 39 4.79 -7.03 5.84
C ILE A 39 6.04 -6.19 5.61
N PHE A 40 6.72 -6.41 4.50
CA PHE A 40 7.82 -5.56 4.07
C PHE A 40 7.35 -4.60 2.98
N THR A 41 7.68 -3.32 3.14
CA THR A 41 7.43 -2.29 2.15
C THR A 41 8.70 -1.49 1.90
N HIS A 42 8.74 -0.84 0.74
CA HIS A 42 9.85 0.00 0.29
C HIS A 42 9.26 1.33 -0.19
N CYS A 43 9.96 2.43 0.07
CA CYS A 43 9.52 3.79 -0.28
C CYS A 43 8.19 4.23 0.38
N HIS A 44 7.59 5.29 -0.12
CA HIS A 44 6.28 5.83 0.30
C HIS A 44 5.29 5.71 -0.86
N SER A 45 4.33 4.81 -0.71
CA SER A 45 3.21 4.66 -1.63
C SER A 45 1.92 4.89 -0.87
N THR A 46 1.20 5.96 -1.23
CA THR A 46 -0.09 6.32 -0.62
C THR A 46 -1.09 5.18 -0.70
N ASN A 47 -1.12 4.46 -1.83
CA ASN A 47 -2.03 3.33 -2.03
C ASN A 47 -1.73 2.19 -1.03
N VAL A 48 -0.46 1.86 -0.82
CA VAL A 48 -0.04 0.84 0.14
C VAL A 48 -0.35 1.28 1.57
N VAL A 49 -0.05 2.52 1.92
CA VAL A 49 -0.37 3.07 3.25
C VAL A 49 -1.88 2.98 3.51
N ASN A 50 -2.70 3.45 2.57
CA ASN A 50 -4.15 3.40 2.69
C ASN A 50 -4.69 1.97 2.84
N SER A 51 -4.15 1.01 2.08
CA SER A 51 -4.54 -0.40 2.20
C SER A 51 -4.13 -1.03 3.54
N LEU A 52 -2.94 -0.70 4.07
CA LEU A 52 -2.50 -1.17 5.38
C LEU A 52 -3.35 -0.56 6.50
N ILE A 53 -3.68 0.72 6.41
CA ILE A 53 -4.59 1.40 7.34
C ILE A 53 -5.98 0.76 7.29
N ASN A 54 -6.50 0.48 6.09
CA ASN A 54 -7.79 -0.20 5.91
C ASN A 54 -7.77 -1.60 6.56
N ALA A 55 -6.71 -2.39 6.32
CA ALA A 55 -6.55 -3.71 6.93
C ALA A 55 -6.52 -3.64 8.47
N LYS A 56 -5.84 -2.63 9.02
CA LYS A 56 -5.82 -2.38 10.46
C LYS A 56 -7.20 -2.01 11.01
N LYS A 57 -7.93 -1.11 10.33
CA LYS A 57 -9.31 -0.73 10.69
C LYS A 57 -10.26 -1.93 10.68
N LYS A 58 -10.04 -2.90 9.79
CA LYS A 58 -10.78 -4.17 9.72
C LYS A 58 -10.32 -5.21 10.77
N GLY A 59 -9.46 -4.83 11.72
CA GLY A 59 -9.06 -5.66 12.86
C GLY A 59 -7.87 -6.58 12.63
N ARG A 60 -7.18 -6.48 11.47
CA ARG A 60 -5.96 -7.29 11.22
C ARG A 60 -4.84 -6.85 12.16
N LYS A 61 -4.11 -7.83 12.70
CA LYS A 61 -2.91 -7.61 13.52
C LYS A 61 -1.70 -8.04 12.71
N PHE A 62 -0.81 -7.12 12.35
CA PHE A 62 0.39 -7.40 11.55
C PHE A 62 1.49 -6.39 11.90
N GLN A 63 2.72 -6.70 11.47
CA GLN A 63 3.90 -5.85 11.62
C GLN A 63 4.32 -5.31 10.26
N VAL A 64 4.93 -4.12 10.22
CA VAL A 64 5.42 -3.51 8.98
C VAL A 64 6.89 -3.15 9.11
N TYR A 65 7.70 -3.63 8.18
CA TYR A 65 9.09 -3.21 8.02
C TYR A 65 9.20 -2.35 6.77
N ASN A 66 9.74 -1.16 6.94
CA ASN A 66 10.02 -0.24 5.85
C ASN A 66 11.54 0.01 5.75
N THR A 67 12.03 0.22 4.55
CA THR A 67 13.37 0.76 4.36
C THR A 67 13.38 2.28 4.58
N GLU A 68 14.42 2.83 5.18
CA GLU A 68 14.53 4.28 5.38
C GLU A 68 14.48 5.09 4.06
N THR A 69 14.86 4.47 2.94
CA THR A 69 14.85 5.08 1.59
C THR A 69 15.78 6.32 1.55
N ARG A 70 17.05 6.11 1.89
CA ARG A 70 18.10 7.15 1.78
C ARG A 70 18.28 7.56 0.31
N PRO A 71 18.61 8.83 -0.01
CA PRO A 71 18.90 9.94 0.93
C PRO A 71 17.67 10.76 1.37
N LEU A 72 16.51 10.60 0.72
CA LEU A 72 15.34 11.44 0.94
C LEU A 72 14.50 11.05 2.18
N TYR A 73 14.86 9.94 2.83
CA TYR A 73 14.22 9.43 4.05
C TYR A 73 12.69 9.27 3.96
N GLN A 74 12.15 9.05 2.76
CA GLN A 74 10.70 8.96 2.53
C GLN A 74 10.07 7.82 3.33
N GLY A 75 10.84 6.78 3.64
CA GLY A 75 10.35 5.69 4.49
C GLY A 75 9.99 6.11 5.91
N ARG A 76 10.52 7.23 6.41
CA ARG A 76 10.14 7.80 7.71
C ARG A 76 8.72 8.37 7.69
N LYS A 77 8.28 8.98 6.58
CA LYS A 77 6.91 9.48 6.42
C LYS A 77 5.89 8.34 6.51
N THR A 78 6.10 7.28 5.73
CA THR A 78 5.32 6.04 5.79
C THR A 78 5.25 5.50 7.23
N ALA A 79 6.40 5.44 7.92
CA ALA A 79 6.45 4.91 9.27
C ALA A 79 5.71 5.78 10.30
N GLN A 80 5.67 7.09 10.09
CA GLN A 80 4.91 8.03 10.92
C GLN A 80 3.40 7.90 10.67
N GLU A 81 2.98 7.83 9.40
CA GLU A 81 1.57 7.66 9.01
C GLU A 81 0.98 6.36 9.55
N LEU A 82 1.70 5.24 9.39
CA LEU A 82 1.24 3.93 9.89
C LEU A 82 1.17 3.89 11.42
N ARG A 83 2.12 4.54 12.12
CA ARG A 83 2.09 4.65 13.58
C ARG A 83 0.92 5.50 14.07
N ARG A 84 0.64 6.64 13.40
CA ARG A 84 -0.55 7.47 13.68
C ARG A 84 -1.85 6.68 13.49
N ALA A 85 -1.88 5.76 12.53
CA ALA A 85 -3.01 4.86 12.31
C ALA A 85 -3.09 3.67 13.30
N GLY A 86 -2.23 3.61 14.33
CA GLY A 86 -2.28 2.60 15.38
C GLY A 86 -1.59 1.27 15.04
N ILE A 87 -0.77 1.23 13.98
CA ILE A 87 0.11 0.09 13.68
C ILE A 87 1.39 0.30 14.50
N LYS A 88 1.53 -0.46 15.61
CA LYS A 88 2.60 -0.24 16.61
C LYS A 88 3.97 -0.71 16.11
N ASP A 89 4.01 -1.83 15.41
CA ASP A 89 5.25 -2.49 14.97
C ASP A 89 5.69 -1.99 13.60
N VAL A 90 6.13 -0.73 13.52
CA VAL A 90 6.67 -0.15 12.28
C VAL A 90 8.14 0.19 12.42
N TYR A 91 9.00 -0.56 11.73
CA TYR A 91 10.45 -0.42 11.82
C TYR A 91 11.03 0.13 10.51
N SER A 92 11.81 1.20 10.60
CA SER A 92 12.62 1.70 9.49
C SER A 92 14.06 1.20 9.62
N LYS A 93 14.47 0.19 8.82
CA LYS A 93 15.85 -0.34 8.83
C LYS A 93 16.46 -0.35 7.43
N THR A 94 17.73 0.00 7.34
CA THR A 94 18.48 0.12 6.07
C THR A 94 19.16 -1.18 5.66
N PHE A 95 19.36 -2.12 6.60
CA PHE A 95 19.99 -3.41 6.35
C PHE A 95 19.11 -4.56 6.86
N GLY A 96 18.80 -5.48 5.95
CA GLY A 96 18.10 -6.72 6.23
C GLY A 96 18.08 -7.65 5.01
N LYS A 97 19.14 -8.47 4.84
CA LYS A 97 19.07 -9.69 4.01
C LYS A 97 18.11 -10.67 4.69
N LYS A 98 16.80 -10.51 4.53
CA LYS A 98 15.81 -11.58 4.77
C LYS A 98 14.73 -11.57 3.70
N ARG A 99 14.94 -12.48 2.76
CA ARG A 99 14.10 -13.12 1.75
C ARG A 99 12.58 -13.10 1.99
N THR A 100 11.88 -11.96 2.06
CA THR A 100 10.38 -11.96 2.02
C THR A 100 9.70 -10.66 1.57
N THR A 101 10.27 -9.88 0.64
CA THR A 101 9.62 -8.64 0.14
C THR A 101 9.02 -8.74 -1.25
N PHE A 102 9.14 -9.89 -1.92
CA PHE A 102 8.66 -10.01 -3.30
C PHE A 102 7.14 -10.24 -3.43
N ASN A 103 6.40 -10.48 -2.34
CA ASN A 103 5.00 -10.90 -2.45
C ASN A 103 3.98 -9.75 -2.47
N LEU A 104 4.19 -8.63 -1.73
CA LEU A 104 3.18 -7.56 -1.69
C LEU A 104 3.23 -6.65 -2.93
N ILE A 105 4.43 -6.25 -3.37
CA ILE A 105 4.59 -5.46 -4.61
C ILE A 105 4.14 -6.30 -5.81
N LYS A 106 4.54 -7.58 -5.87
CA LYS A 106 4.06 -8.51 -6.89
C LYS A 106 2.55 -8.68 -6.81
N ALA A 107 1.95 -8.80 -5.62
CA ALA A 107 0.50 -8.87 -5.48
C ALA A 107 -0.21 -7.59 -5.92
N CYS A 108 0.34 -6.40 -5.65
CA CYS A 108 -0.23 -5.13 -6.13
C CYS A 108 -0.10 -5.00 -7.66
N VAL A 109 1.04 -5.38 -8.23
CA VAL A 109 1.27 -5.40 -9.68
C VAL A 109 0.40 -6.45 -10.37
N ASP A 110 0.27 -7.65 -9.78
CA ASP A 110 -0.57 -8.73 -10.29
C ASP A 110 -2.06 -8.38 -10.14
N ALA A 111 -2.45 -7.67 -9.08
CA ALA A 111 -3.79 -7.13 -8.92
C ALA A 111 -4.07 -6.04 -9.97
N LEU A 112 -3.13 -5.13 -10.23
CA LEU A 112 -3.18 -4.12 -11.30
C LEU A 112 -3.28 -4.77 -12.69
N LYS A 113 -2.49 -5.81 -12.97
CA LYS A 113 -2.58 -6.59 -14.22
C LYS A 113 -3.92 -7.31 -14.36
N LYS A 114 -4.46 -7.83 -13.26
CA LYS A 114 -5.79 -8.47 -13.23
C LYS A 114 -6.95 -7.49 -13.30
N THR A 115 -6.71 -6.19 -13.09
CA THR A 115 -7.78 -5.18 -13.18
C THR A 115 -8.07 -4.74 -14.61
N ASN A 116 -7.46 -5.35 -15.63
CA ASN A 116 -7.71 -5.14 -17.07
C ASN A 116 -8.02 -3.67 -17.41
N LEU A 117 -6.95 -2.90 -17.52
CA LEU A 117 -6.88 -1.76 -18.42
C LEU A 117 -6.69 -2.23 -19.85
#